data_AF-A0A149VTG8-F1
#
_entry.id   AF-A0A149VTG8-F1
#
_cell.length_a   1.000
_cell.length_b   1.000
_cell.length_c   1.000
_cell.angle_alpha   90.00
_cell.angle_beta   90.00
_cell.angle_gamma   90.00
#
_symmetry.space_group_name_H-M   'P 1'
#
loop_
_entity.id
_entity.type
_entity.pdbx_description
1 polymer ?
#
loop_
_entity_poly.entity_id
_entity_poly.type
_entity_poly.pdbx_seq_one_letter_code
_entity_poly.pdbx_strand_id
1 'polypeptide(L)'
;MKINNVSQIFGQIKSNGEVVLVNPEGVYFSPSSSVNVGALVATTNNISNSDYMNGKATYTRGNASGSVVNEGNITAGLGRYVALLAPSVRNSGIIIAQMGTAVLASGDVITLNFNSGNHLASITATSSSISALVENKNAVIAPGGLIILSARAANQLVGGVINQGGKVSVSNLALNQVGGRIVIDGDNVNLNNQSTTLAQGSSNGGQVSITGNTVTLNTGSTIDTSSTTQGNGGSVYVMSQHTTTVNGTINSQGGVKGGNGGVVETSSHGTMILGQTANINVSAQSNQGTNGTWVLDPYNLTIDASSAAVISQALNTGSVTLAVNSTGCSSVGVCTTGAGNLIIDSGVTIQKTSGSLSTLNLIADGSFINNGIINGTLLNVSIQAAQVLLNSGSQINANQVSVTSSQGEWT
;
A
#
# COMPACT_ATOMS: atom_id res chain seq x y z
N MET A 1 21.32 17.67 38.02
CA MET A 1 20.36 17.85 36.93
C MET A 1 20.93 17.13 35.72
N LYS A 2 20.38 15.98 35.32
CA LYS A 2 20.88 15.24 34.15
C LYS A 2 20.45 16.04 32.92
N ILE A 3 21.41 16.61 32.19
CA ILE A 3 21.13 17.24 30.90
C ILE A 3 20.97 16.09 29.91
N ASN A 4 19.73 15.77 29.60
CA ASN A 4 19.36 14.74 28.66
C ASN A 4 19.43 15.32 27.24
N ASN A 5 20.49 14.98 26.51
CA ASN A 5 20.79 15.56 25.21
C ASN A 5 20.48 14.59 24.06
N VAL A 6 19.80 15.10 23.05
CA VAL A 6 19.64 14.46 21.73
C VAL A 6 21.02 14.22 21.10
N SER A 7 21.20 13.08 20.44
CA SER A 7 22.37 12.85 19.60
C SER A 7 22.25 13.68 18.33
N GLN A 8 23.12 14.67 18.15
CA GLN A 8 23.13 15.53 16.97
C GLN A 8 24.30 15.18 16.04
N ILE A 9 24.00 14.66 14.86
CA ILE A 9 24.96 14.24 13.86
C ILE A 9 24.99 15.32 12.78
N PHE A 10 25.99 16.19 12.83
CA PHE A 10 26.23 17.21 11.79
C PHE A 10 27.25 16.80 10.73
N GLY A 11 28.12 15.86 11.09
CA GLY A 11 29.26 15.43 10.30
C GLY A 11 29.08 14.07 9.64
N GLN A 12 30.15 13.29 9.59
CA GLN A 12 30.19 12.02 8.89
C GLN A 12 30.28 10.84 9.85
N ILE A 13 29.59 9.74 9.51
CA ILE A 13 29.80 8.42 10.13
C ILE A 13 30.18 7.46 9.00
N LYS A 14 31.33 6.80 9.14
CA LYS A 14 31.83 5.83 8.15
C LYS A 14 32.15 4.51 8.84
N SER A 15 31.61 3.41 8.31
CA SER A 15 31.90 2.05 8.80
C SER A 15 31.72 1.03 7.67
N ASN A 16 32.54 -0.01 7.64
CA ASN A 16 32.26 -1.18 6.80
C ASN A 16 31.26 -2.15 7.47
N GLY A 17 31.06 -2.01 8.78
CA GLY A 17 30.18 -2.85 9.60
C GLY A 17 28.86 -2.17 9.95
N GLU A 18 28.17 -2.76 10.91
CA GLU A 18 26.97 -2.19 11.49
C GLU A 18 27.30 -1.04 12.45
N VAL A 19 26.43 -0.02 12.46
CA VAL A 19 26.42 1.03 13.47
C VAL A 19 25.04 1.05 14.13
N VAL A 20 25.02 0.98 15.47
CA VAL A 20 23.80 1.08 16.28
C VAL A 20 23.90 2.35 17.14
N LEU A 21 23.01 3.31 16.90
CA LEU A 21 22.84 4.52 17.72
C LEU A 21 21.58 4.39 18.56
N VAL A 22 21.75 4.27 19.88
CA VAL A 22 20.66 4.23 20.85
C VAL A 22 20.69 5.52 21.68
N ASN A 23 19.64 6.34 21.58
CA ASN A 23 19.47 7.49 22.47
C ASN A 23 17.97 7.75 22.73
N PRO A 24 17.45 7.42 23.93
CA PRO A 24 16.06 7.65 24.31
C PRO A 24 15.55 9.09 24.17
N GLU A 25 16.46 10.07 24.22
CA GLU A 25 16.14 11.49 24.08
C GLU A 25 15.94 11.91 22.61
N GLY A 26 16.55 11.17 21.67
CA GLY A 26 16.42 11.41 20.24
C GLY A 26 17.72 11.27 19.46
N VAL A 27 17.59 11.10 18.15
CA VAL A 27 18.69 11.09 17.19
C VAL A 27 18.34 12.02 16.02
N TYR A 28 19.19 13.01 15.78
CA TYR A 28 19.01 14.00 14.71
C TYR A 28 20.20 13.97 13.75
N PHE A 29 19.92 13.75 12.47
CA PHE A 29 20.90 13.87 11.38
C PHE A 29 20.62 15.17 10.62
N SER A 30 21.56 16.13 10.65
CA SER A 30 21.39 17.44 10.02
C SER A 30 21.42 17.34 8.49
N PRO A 31 21.04 18.42 7.76
CA PRO A 31 21.14 18.46 6.29
C PRO A 31 22.56 18.22 5.75
N SER A 32 23.59 18.58 6.52
CA SER A 32 25.01 18.40 6.16
C SER A 32 25.54 17.01 6.47
N SER A 33 24.78 16.18 7.19
CA SER A 33 25.25 14.89 7.68
C SER A 33 25.34 13.85 6.56
N SER A 34 26.34 12.96 6.68
CA SER A 34 26.54 11.85 5.76
C SER A 34 26.93 10.58 6.51
N VAL A 35 26.05 9.58 6.47
CA VAL A 35 26.26 8.28 7.09
C VAL A 35 26.45 7.25 5.97
N ASN A 36 27.62 6.62 5.94
CA ASN A 36 27.95 5.54 5.01
C ASN A 36 28.45 4.34 5.81
N VAL A 37 27.59 3.35 5.99
CA VAL A 37 27.83 2.23 6.89
C VAL A 37 27.49 0.91 6.23
N GLY A 38 27.99 -0.20 6.76
CA GLY A 38 27.53 -1.53 6.37
C GLY A 38 26.03 -1.66 6.65
N ALA A 39 25.59 -1.42 7.89
CA ALA A 39 24.17 -1.32 8.26
C ALA A 39 23.97 -0.24 9.33
N LEU A 40 22.76 0.31 9.45
CA LEU A 40 22.42 1.31 10.46
C LEU A 40 21.19 0.89 11.26
N VAL A 41 21.27 0.98 12.58
CA VAL A 41 20.11 1.18 13.45
C VAL A 41 20.27 2.53 14.14
N ALA A 42 19.28 3.42 14.02
CA ALA A 42 19.19 4.62 14.82
C ALA A 42 17.86 4.62 15.55
N THR A 43 17.89 4.67 16.87
CA THR A 43 16.72 4.36 17.69
C THR A 43 16.65 5.17 18.98
N THR A 44 15.42 5.48 19.40
CA THR A 44 15.14 5.92 20.78
C THR A 44 14.76 4.76 21.69
N ASN A 45 14.32 3.64 21.11
CA ASN A 45 14.10 2.40 21.84
C ASN A 45 15.45 1.79 22.24
N ASN A 46 15.48 1.14 23.39
CA ASN A 46 16.68 0.59 23.99
C ASN A 46 16.83 -0.92 23.73
N ILE A 47 18.07 -1.39 23.68
CA ILE A 47 18.46 -2.80 23.70
C ILE A 47 19.54 -2.98 24.77
N SER A 48 19.49 -4.07 25.53
CA SER A 48 20.54 -4.34 26.52
C SER A 48 21.83 -4.81 25.84
N ASN A 49 22.99 -4.51 26.42
CA ASN A 49 24.27 -5.00 25.90
C ASN A 49 24.28 -6.53 25.81
N SER A 50 23.70 -7.23 26.80
CA SER A 50 23.62 -8.69 26.77
C SER A 50 22.79 -9.18 25.59
N ASP A 51 21.63 -8.57 25.35
CA ASP A 51 20.78 -8.95 24.22
C ASP A 51 21.45 -8.68 22.88
N TYR A 52 22.08 -7.51 22.71
CA TYR A 52 22.83 -7.18 21.50
C TYR A 52 23.99 -8.15 21.25
N MET A 53 24.80 -8.43 22.28
CA MET A 53 25.93 -9.36 22.17
C MET A 53 25.48 -10.81 21.93
N ASN A 54 24.25 -11.17 22.33
CA ASN A 54 23.62 -12.44 22.02
C ASN A 54 22.96 -12.45 20.62
N GLY A 55 23.17 -11.41 19.80
CA GLY A 55 22.66 -11.32 18.44
C GLY A 55 21.16 -11.02 18.34
N LYS A 56 20.51 -10.58 19.43
CA LYS A 56 19.11 -10.16 19.37
C LYS A 56 19.00 -8.78 18.72
N ALA A 57 17.86 -8.54 18.08
CA ALA A 57 17.53 -7.26 17.44
C ALA A 57 16.15 -6.76 17.85
N THR A 58 15.83 -6.91 19.14
CA THR A 58 14.59 -6.43 19.75
C THR A 58 14.87 -5.15 20.55
N TYR A 59 14.19 -4.07 20.18
CA TYR A 59 14.33 -2.75 20.75
C TYR A 59 13.04 -2.36 21.49
N THR A 60 13.16 -1.98 22.75
CA THR A 60 12.04 -1.66 23.65
C THR A 60 12.02 -0.18 23.99
N ARG A 61 10.88 0.48 23.81
CA ARG A 61 10.72 1.93 24.05
C ARG A 61 10.97 2.30 25.51
N GLY A 62 10.46 1.50 26.44
CA GLY A 62 10.42 1.89 27.85
C GLY A 62 9.67 3.21 28.00
N ASN A 63 10.33 4.23 28.55
CA ASN A 63 9.76 5.58 28.70
C ASN A 63 10.24 6.56 27.61
N ALA A 64 10.94 6.10 26.58
CA ALA A 64 11.45 6.97 25.52
C ALA A 64 10.28 7.65 24.78
N SER A 65 10.39 8.97 24.60
CA SER A 65 9.47 9.80 23.83
C SER A 65 10.19 10.64 22.78
N GLY A 66 11.51 10.45 22.64
CA GLY A 66 12.32 11.13 21.63
C GLY A 66 11.89 10.78 20.20
N SER A 67 12.52 11.46 19.24
CA SER A 67 12.30 11.19 17.81
C SER A 67 13.60 10.82 17.12
N VAL A 68 13.49 10.07 16.01
CA VAL A 68 14.56 9.96 15.03
C VAL A 68 14.23 10.81 13.82
N VAL A 69 15.09 11.79 13.53
CA VAL A 69 14.89 12.75 12.44
C VAL A 69 16.09 12.70 11.51
N ASN A 70 15.86 12.40 10.23
CA ASN A 70 16.86 12.45 9.18
C ASN A 70 16.59 13.61 8.22
N GLU A 71 17.51 14.55 8.14
CA GLU A 71 17.54 15.60 7.11
C GLU A 71 18.76 15.46 6.18
N GLY A 72 19.69 14.56 6.49
CA GLY A 72 20.92 14.32 5.72
C GLY A 72 20.84 13.09 4.82
N ASN A 73 22.01 12.49 4.56
CA ASN A 73 22.14 11.32 3.69
C ASN A 73 22.57 10.09 4.48
N ILE A 74 21.79 9.02 4.40
CA ILE A 74 22.09 7.73 5.03
C ILE A 74 22.16 6.66 3.95
N THR A 75 23.31 5.99 3.84
CA THR A 75 23.55 4.91 2.89
C THR A 75 24.05 3.67 3.61
N ALA A 76 23.36 2.55 3.41
CA ALA A 76 23.81 1.22 3.82
C ALA A 76 24.56 0.50 2.70
N GLY A 77 25.37 -0.49 3.08
CA GLY A 77 26.05 -1.39 2.15
C GLY A 77 25.07 -2.26 1.35
N LEU A 78 25.57 -2.85 0.27
CA LEU A 78 24.79 -3.73 -0.61
C LEU A 78 24.16 -4.91 0.17
N GLY A 79 22.85 -5.10 0.01
CA GLY A 79 22.12 -6.19 0.67
C GLY A 79 21.89 -5.99 2.17
N ARG A 80 22.36 -4.88 2.74
CA ARG A 80 22.27 -4.56 4.17
C ARG A 80 21.06 -3.66 4.44
N TYR A 81 21.02 -2.99 5.59
CA TYR A 81 19.80 -2.34 6.03
C TYR A 81 20.02 -1.00 6.76
N VAL A 82 18.96 -0.19 6.75
CA VAL A 82 18.79 1.01 7.58
C VAL A 82 17.50 0.85 8.37
N ALA A 83 17.55 0.97 9.69
CA ALA A 83 16.37 0.95 10.55
C ALA A 83 16.33 2.21 11.43
N LEU A 84 15.30 3.02 11.26
CA LEU A 84 15.00 4.18 12.10
C LEU A 84 13.80 3.85 12.99
N LEU A 85 14.03 3.75 14.29
CA LEU A 85 13.06 3.20 15.24
C LEU A 85 12.76 4.19 16.38
N ALA A 86 11.54 4.72 16.42
CA ALA A 86 11.13 5.65 17.48
C ALA A 86 9.62 5.84 17.50
N PRO A 87 9.04 6.38 18.59
CA PRO A 87 7.66 6.85 18.59
C PRO A 87 7.34 7.79 17.42
N SER A 88 8.29 8.66 17.07
CA SER A 88 8.21 9.56 15.92
C SER A 88 9.48 9.43 15.07
N VAL A 89 9.30 9.03 13.81
CA VAL A 89 10.36 8.90 12.80
C VAL A 89 10.05 9.83 11.64
N ARG A 90 10.99 10.71 11.29
CA ARG A 90 10.82 11.70 10.23
C ARG A 90 11.99 11.68 9.27
N ASN A 91 11.72 11.52 7.98
CA ASN A 91 12.72 11.57 6.92
C ASN A 91 12.44 12.74 5.96
N SER A 92 13.24 13.80 6.06
CA SER A 92 13.32 14.88 5.07
C SER A 92 14.62 14.82 4.25
N GLY A 93 15.52 13.90 4.60
CA GLY A 93 16.73 13.57 3.85
C GLY A 93 16.57 12.39 2.90
N ILE A 94 17.68 11.73 2.58
CA ILE A 94 17.72 10.57 1.69
C ILE A 94 18.21 9.35 2.47
N ILE A 95 17.51 8.22 2.30
CA ILE A 95 17.91 6.91 2.81
C ILE A 95 18.09 5.95 1.63
N ILE A 96 19.24 5.27 1.56
CA ILE A 96 19.58 4.31 0.50
C ILE A 96 19.98 2.96 1.12
N ALA A 97 19.31 1.88 0.71
CA ALA A 97 19.64 0.50 1.07
C ALA A 97 19.59 -0.41 -0.17
N GLN A 98 20.62 -0.37 -1.02
CA GLN A 98 20.62 -1.06 -2.31
C GLN A 98 20.55 -2.59 -2.17
N MET A 99 19.57 -3.22 -2.85
CA MET A 99 19.24 -4.65 -2.69
C MET A 99 18.99 -5.07 -1.22
N GLY A 100 18.77 -4.08 -0.36
CA GLY A 100 18.71 -4.19 1.08
C GLY A 100 17.33 -3.85 1.62
N THR A 101 17.28 -3.51 2.90
CA THR A 101 16.01 -3.17 3.57
C THR A 101 16.09 -1.81 4.25
N ALA A 102 15.12 -0.94 4.01
CA ALA A 102 14.95 0.29 4.79
C ALA A 102 13.67 0.20 5.65
N VAL A 103 13.81 0.49 6.94
CA VAL A 103 12.71 0.44 7.92
C VAL A 103 12.59 1.81 8.59
N LEU A 104 11.39 2.37 8.57
CA LEU A 104 10.98 3.46 9.45
C LEU A 104 9.80 2.95 10.27
N ALA A 105 10.00 2.73 11.58
CA ALA A 105 9.00 2.08 12.40
C ALA A 105 8.79 2.77 13.75
N SER A 106 7.53 2.83 14.16
CA SER A 106 7.06 3.31 15.45
C SER A 106 6.27 2.22 16.17
N GLY A 107 6.64 1.96 17.41
CA GLY A 107 6.09 0.89 18.25
C GLY A 107 6.81 0.79 19.60
N ASP A 108 6.13 0.20 20.58
CA ASP A 108 6.67 0.02 21.94
C ASP A 108 7.77 -1.05 21.99
N VAL A 109 7.61 -2.11 21.22
CA VAL A 109 8.60 -3.16 21.02
C VAL A 109 8.73 -3.39 19.53
N ILE A 110 9.95 -3.28 19.01
CA ILE A 110 10.25 -3.52 17.59
C ILE A 110 11.35 -4.56 17.49
N THR A 111 11.06 -5.68 16.84
CA THR A 111 12.03 -6.72 16.50
C THR A 111 12.34 -6.67 15.02
N LEU A 112 13.62 -6.61 14.66
CA LEU A 112 14.11 -6.76 13.30
C LEU A 112 14.28 -8.25 13.00
N ASN A 113 13.55 -8.78 12.02
CA ASN A 113 13.53 -10.21 11.72
C ASN A 113 14.44 -10.52 10.53
N PHE A 114 15.55 -11.18 10.81
CA PHE A 114 16.52 -11.60 9.80
C PHE A 114 16.23 -13.01 9.30
N ASN A 115 16.43 -13.24 8.01
CA ASN A 115 16.40 -14.59 7.45
C ASN A 115 17.74 -15.32 7.67
N SER A 116 17.85 -16.57 7.22
CA SER A 116 19.06 -17.39 7.32
C SER A 116 20.29 -16.81 6.61
N GLY A 117 20.12 -15.82 5.72
CA GLY A 117 21.20 -15.10 5.04
C GLY A 117 21.59 -13.78 5.71
N ASN A 118 21.15 -13.53 6.95
CA ASN A 118 21.35 -12.26 7.67
C ASN A 118 20.82 -11.03 6.91
N HIS A 119 19.80 -11.23 6.06
CA HIS A 119 19.08 -10.16 5.40
C HIS A 119 17.79 -9.85 6.17
N LEU A 120 17.53 -8.56 6.40
CA LEU A 120 16.36 -8.09 7.12
C LEU A 120 15.10 -8.31 6.28
N ALA A 121 14.30 -9.32 6.62
CA ALA A 121 13.18 -9.79 5.81
C ALA A 121 11.83 -9.20 6.25
N SER A 122 11.69 -8.86 7.54
CA SER A 122 10.48 -8.23 8.08
C SER A 122 10.77 -7.54 9.42
N ILE A 123 9.73 -6.94 10.00
CA ILE A 123 9.74 -6.50 11.40
C ILE A 123 8.54 -7.08 12.13
N THR A 124 8.64 -7.16 13.45
CA THR A 124 7.49 -7.31 14.35
C THR A 124 7.44 -6.09 15.24
N ALA A 125 6.36 -5.31 15.17
CA ALA A 125 6.15 -4.12 15.97
C ALA A 125 4.89 -4.26 16.82
N THR A 126 4.97 -4.00 18.12
CA THR A 126 3.79 -3.84 18.96
C THR A 126 3.27 -2.41 18.85
N SER A 127 1.95 -2.24 19.01
CA SER A 127 1.33 -0.92 19.02
C SER A 127 1.96 -0.02 20.07
N SER A 128 2.27 1.22 19.69
CA SER A 128 2.81 2.26 20.57
C SER A 128 1.76 2.68 21.61
N SER A 129 2.16 2.78 22.88
CA SER A 129 1.30 3.31 23.94
C SER A 129 1.12 4.84 23.86
N ILE A 130 1.95 5.52 23.07
CA ILE A 130 1.87 6.95 22.76
C ILE A 130 1.63 7.20 21.27
N SER A 131 1.46 8.45 20.85
CA SER A 131 1.31 8.81 19.43
C SER A 131 2.42 8.19 18.58
N ALA A 132 2.05 7.45 17.55
CA ALA A 132 2.99 6.87 16.59
C ALA A 132 2.99 7.70 15.30
N LEU A 133 4.16 8.12 14.84
CA LEU A 133 4.31 8.88 13.59
C LEU A 133 5.46 8.32 12.76
N VAL A 134 5.18 8.04 11.49
CA VAL A 134 6.20 7.89 10.45
C VAL A 134 5.92 8.90 9.35
N GLU A 135 6.86 9.79 9.09
CA GLU A 135 6.74 10.82 8.06
C GLU A 135 7.91 10.71 7.07
N ASN A 136 7.60 10.55 5.78
CA ASN A 136 8.59 10.62 4.71
C ASN A 136 8.27 11.79 3.77
N LYS A 137 9.09 12.85 3.82
CA LYS A 137 8.96 14.04 2.98
C LYS A 137 9.85 14.03 1.75
N ASN A 138 10.97 13.31 1.79
CA ASN A 138 11.94 13.30 0.70
C ASN A 138 12.12 11.91 0.10
N ALA A 139 13.13 11.11 0.48
CA ALA A 139 13.35 9.83 -0.21
C ALA A 139 13.80 8.67 0.68
N VAL A 140 13.16 7.52 0.47
CA VAL A 140 13.63 6.19 0.92
C VAL A 140 13.74 5.28 -0.29
N ILE A 141 14.95 4.78 -0.56
CA ILE A 141 15.28 4.09 -1.81
C ILE A 141 16.00 2.77 -1.50
N ALA A 142 15.42 1.64 -1.91
CA ALA A 142 16.00 0.31 -1.78
C ALA A 142 15.79 -0.49 -3.08
N PRO A 143 16.53 -0.17 -4.18
CA PRO A 143 16.31 -0.79 -5.49
C PRO A 143 16.39 -2.32 -5.42
N GLY A 144 15.32 -3.00 -5.86
CA GLY A 144 15.17 -4.45 -5.82
C GLY A 144 15.04 -5.05 -4.41
N GLY A 145 15.02 -4.20 -3.37
CA GLY A 145 14.98 -4.59 -1.97
C GLY A 145 13.60 -4.42 -1.34
N LEU A 146 13.59 -4.12 -0.05
CA LEU A 146 12.39 -3.99 0.78
C LEU A 146 12.34 -2.62 1.47
N ILE A 147 11.18 -1.98 1.48
CA ILE A 147 10.92 -0.83 2.35
C ILE A 147 9.73 -1.15 3.26
N ILE A 148 9.89 -0.91 4.56
CA ILE A 148 8.82 -1.06 5.57
C ILE A 148 8.61 0.29 6.26
N LEU A 149 7.39 0.82 6.16
CA LEU A 149 6.92 1.93 6.99
C LEU A 149 5.87 1.38 7.95
N SER A 150 6.09 1.51 9.26
CA SER A 150 5.14 0.97 10.25
C SER A 150 4.85 1.95 11.37
N ALA A 151 3.57 2.22 11.65
CA ALA A 151 3.14 3.08 12.75
C ALA A 151 1.76 2.67 13.25
N ARG A 152 1.72 1.80 14.26
CA ARG A 152 0.47 1.41 14.94
C ARG A 152 0.47 1.97 16.36
N ALA A 153 -0.65 2.52 16.80
CA ALA A 153 -0.85 3.00 18.16
C ALA A 153 -1.91 2.16 18.89
N ALA A 154 -1.74 1.98 20.19
CA ALA A 154 -2.68 1.24 21.02
C ALA A 154 -3.98 2.03 21.23
N ASN A 155 -3.87 3.37 21.33
CA ASN A 155 -5.01 4.25 21.50
C ASN A 155 -5.53 4.78 20.16
N GLN A 156 -6.75 4.37 19.82
CA GLN A 156 -7.44 4.71 18.57
C GLN A 156 -7.74 6.22 18.43
N LEU A 157 -7.85 6.96 19.55
CA LEU A 157 -8.14 8.41 19.52
C LEU A 157 -6.97 9.26 19.03
N VAL A 158 -5.75 8.75 19.15
CA VAL A 158 -4.53 9.45 18.72
C VAL A 158 -4.03 8.87 17.39
N GLY A 159 -4.17 7.54 17.22
CA GLY A 159 -3.87 6.82 15.98
C GLY A 159 -2.38 6.80 15.61
N GLY A 160 -1.89 5.68 15.10
CA GLY A 160 -0.62 5.64 14.39
C GLY A 160 -0.77 6.27 13.01
N VAL A 161 0.04 7.27 12.69
CA VAL A 161 -0.05 8.02 11.44
C VAL A 161 1.18 7.76 10.57
N ILE A 162 0.94 7.38 9.32
CA ILE A 162 1.96 7.36 8.27
C ILE A 162 1.63 8.44 7.25
N ASN A 163 2.52 9.42 7.11
CA ASN A 163 2.42 10.46 6.08
C ASN A 163 3.54 10.26 5.06
N GLN A 164 3.19 9.72 3.91
CA GLN A 164 4.09 9.49 2.79
C GLN A 164 3.89 10.63 1.78
N GLY A 165 4.79 11.60 1.78
CA GLY A 165 4.74 12.76 0.89
C GLY A 165 5.83 12.79 -0.19
N GLY A 166 6.99 12.20 0.09
CA GLY A 166 8.09 12.12 -0.87
C GLY A 166 8.04 10.87 -1.76
N LYS A 167 9.22 10.32 -2.02
CA LYS A 167 9.47 9.09 -2.77
C LYS A 167 9.78 7.92 -1.84
N VAL A 168 9.09 6.81 -2.05
CA VAL A 168 9.43 5.49 -1.53
C VAL A 168 9.62 4.59 -2.74
N SER A 169 10.82 4.04 -2.94
CA SER A 169 11.16 3.36 -4.19
C SER A 169 11.99 2.11 -3.97
N VAL A 170 11.45 0.98 -4.42
CA VAL A 170 12.15 -0.29 -4.57
C VAL A 170 12.29 -0.72 -6.04
N SER A 171 12.03 0.20 -6.97
CA SER A 171 12.17 -0.07 -8.40
C SER A 171 13.57 -0.58 -8.76
N ASN A 172 13.62 -1.61 -9.61
CA ASN A 172 14.85 -2.18 -10.14
C ASN A 172 14.80 -2.19 -11.67
N LEU A 173 15.35 -1.14 -12.27
CA LEU A 173 15.26 -0.89 -13.71
C LEU A 173 16.46 -1.41 -14.49
N ALA A 174 17.42 -2.05 -13.81
CA ALA A 174 18.50 -2.76 -14.51
C ALA A 174 17.92 -3.90 -15.36
N LEU A 175 18.61 -4.27 -16.44
CA LEU A 175 18.12 -5.25 -17.41
C LEU A 175 17.77 -6.59 -16.74
N ASN A 176 16.60 -7.12 -17.12
CA ASN A 176 16.06 -8.39 -16.65
C ASN A 176 15.81 -8.48 -15.13
N GLN A 177 15.52 -7.35 -14.47
CA GLN A 177 15.29 -7.29 -13.04
C GLN A 177 13.82 -7.07 -12.67
N VAL A 178 13.43 -7.65 -11.54
CA VAL A 178 12.10 -7.52 -10.94
C VAL A 178 12.11 -6.39 -9.90
N GLY A 179 11.00 -5.64 -9.81
CA GLY A 179 10.81 -4.65 -8.75
C GLY A 179 10.83 -5.27 -7.36
N GLY A 180 11.24 -4.50 -6.34
CA GLY A 180 11.24 -4.97 -4.95
C GLY A 180 9.85 -4.93 -4.30
N ARG A 181 9.83 -4.89 -2.96
CA ARG A 181 8.59 -4.87 -2.17
C ARG A 181 8.50 -3.66 -1.24
N ILE A 182 7.32 -3.04 -1.17
CA ILE A 182 7.00 -1.97 -0.22
C ILE A 182 5.86 -2.44 0.69
N VAL A 183 6.04 -2.26 2.00
CA VAL A 183 5.02 -2.52 3.02
C VAL A 183 4.80 -1.24 3.81
N ILE A 184 3.56 -0.76 3.86
CA ILE A 184 3.13 0.38 4.65
C ILE A 184 2.00 -0.07 5.56
N ASP A 185 2.23 -0.05 6.87
CA ASP A 185 1.29 -0.60 7.85
C ASP A 185 1.10 0.36 9.04
N GLY A 186 -0.05 1.02 9.12
CA GLY A 186 -0.35 1.92 10.22
C GLY A 186 -1.84 2.15 10.41
N ASP A 187 -2.27 2.84 11.48
CA ASP A 187 -3.71 3.02 11.71
C ASP A 187 -4.32 4.01 10.69
N ASN A 188 -3.63 5.13 10.43
CA ASN A 188 -4.00 6.12 9.43
C ASN A 188 -2.85 6.27 8.42
N VAL A 189 -3.06 5.86 7.17
CA VAL A 189 -2.07 5.96 6.12
C VAL A 189 -2.49 7.00 5.08
N ASN A 190 -1.67 8.04 4.90
CA ASN A 190 -1.87 9.08 3.90
C ASN A 190 -0.73 9.04 2.89
N LEU A 191 -1.06 8.77 1.63
CA LEU A 191 -0.20 9.07 0.49
C LEU A 191 -0.58 10.47 0.01
N ASN A 192 0.28 11.45 0.26
CA ASN A 192 -0.02 12.87 0.01
C ASN A 192 0.06 13.21 -1.48
N ASN A 193 -0.41 14.41 -1.83
CA ASN A 193 -0.28 14.92 -3.19
C ASN A 193 1.20 14.88 -3.65
N GLN A 194 1.41 14.48 -4.91
CA GLN A 194 2.72 14.31 -5.57
C GLN A 194 3.61 13.21 -4.98
N SER A 195 3.14 12.46 -3.98
CA SER A 195 3.92 11.38 -3.41
C SER A 195 4.05 10.21 -4.38
N THR A 196 5.18 9.52 -4.34
CA THR A 196 5.47 8.40 -5.24
C THR A 196 5.87 7.16 -4.46
N THR A 197 5.19 6.05 -4.74
CA THR A 197 5.43 4.72 -4.17
C THR A 197 5.69 3.75 -5.30
N LEU A 198 6.97 3.45 -5.57
CA LEU A 198 7.42 2.83 -6.82
C LEU A 198 8.06 1.46 -6.56
N ALA A 199 7.55 0.43 -7.22
CA ALA A 199 8.13 -0.92 -7.25
C ALA A 199 8.19 -1.44 -8.69
N GLN A 200 8.63 -0.61 -9.64
CA GLN A 200 8.75 -1.01 -11.04
C GLN A 200 9.93 -1.97 -11.26
N GLY A 201 9.81 -2.85 -12.25
CA GLY A 201 10.95 -3.66 -12.72
C GLY A 201 11.09 -3.60 -14.24
N SER A 202 12.24 -4.01 -14.76
CA SER A 202 12.40 -4.12 -16.22
C SER A 202 11.82 -5.42 -16.76
N SER A 203 11.84 -6.52 -15.99
CA SER A 203 11.30 -7.83 -16.38
C SER A 203 9.99 -8.23 -15.71
N ASN A 204 9.68 -7.72 -14.53
CA ASN A 204 8.37 -7.83 -13.89
C ASN A 204 8.22 -6.70 -12.87
N GLY A 205 7.00 -6.22 -12.67
CA GLY A 205 6.66 -5.36 -11.55
C GLY A 205 6.92 -6.02 -10.20
N GLY A 206 7.16 -5.19 -9.18
CA GLY A 206 7.26 -5.59 -7.78
C GLY A 206 5.91 -5.52 -7.06
N GLN A 207 5.96 -5.37 -5.74
CA GLN A 207 4.75 -5.38 -4.90
C GLN A 207 4.67 -4.16 -3.98
N VAL A 208 3.48 -3.60 -3.84
CA VAL A 208 3.13 -2.60 -2.84
C VAL A 208 1.97 -3.12 -2.00
N SER A 209 2.12 -3.13 -0.67
CA SER A 209 1.06 -3.48 0.27
C SER A 209 0.89 -2.33 1.27
N ILE A 210 -0.33 -1.82 1.37
CA ILE A 210 -0.72 -0.72 2.26
C ILE A 210 -1.90 -1.19 3.10
N THR A 211 -1.72 -1.20 4.41
CA THR A 211 -2.73 -1.66 5.37
C THR A 211 -2.96 -0.61 6.46
N GLY A 212 -4.23 -0.42 6.84
CA GLY A 212 -4.56 0.40 8.00
C GLY A 212 -5.99 0.34 8.49
N ASN A 213 -6.36 1.20 9.43
CA ASN A 213 -7.77 1.42 9.77
C ASN A 213 -8.41 2.36 8.75
N THR A 214 -7.68 3.42 8.39
CA THR A 214 -8.04 4.33 7.30
C THR A 214 -6.84 4.48 6.37
N VAL A 215 -7.09 4.36 5.06
CA VAL A 215 -6.07 4.56 4.03
C VAL A 215 -6.59 5.57 3.01
N THR A 216 -5.82 6.63 2.78
CA THR A 216 -6.15 7.70 1.84
C THR A 216 -5.04 7.86 0.82
N LEU A 217 -5.36 7.59 -0.45
CA LEU A 217 -4.55 7.95 -1.60
C LEU A 217 -5.03 9.31 -2.10
N ASN A 218 -4.32 10.39 -1.78
CA ASN A 218 -4.74 11.73 -2.16
C ASN A 218 -4.57 11.97 -3.67
N THR A 219 -5.30 12.96 -4.20
CA THR A 219 -5.14 13.40 -5.59
C THR A 219 -3.67 13.73 -5.87
N GLY A 220 -3.15 13.23 -6.99
CA GLY A 220 -1.75 13.40 -7.39
C GLY A 220 -0.75 12.44 -6.75
N SER A 221 -1.16 11.62 -5.78
CA SER A 221 -0.33 10.48 -5.33
C SER A 221 -0.24 9.41 -6.41
N THR A 222 0.90 8.71 -6.49
CA THR A 222 1.13 7.64 -7.47
C THR A 222 1.69 6.40 -6.81
N ILE A 223 1.07 5.25 -7.10
CA ILE A 223 1.61 3.91 -6.86
C ILE A 223 1.93 3.31 -8.23
N ASP A 224 3.15 2.80 -8.44
CA ASP A 224 3.53 2.20 -9.72
C ASP A 224 4.33 0.90 -9.52
N THR A 225 3.72 -0.21 -9.95
CA THR A 225 4.29 -1.54 -9.96
C THR A 225 4.39 -2.09 -11.39
N SER A 226 4.54 -1.23 -12.39
CA SER A 226 4.59 -1.65 -13.80
C SER A 226 5.89 -2.37 -14.14
N SER A 227 5.84 -3.23 -15.16
CA SER A 227 7.04 -3.64 -15.89
C SER A 227 7.33 -2.62 -16.99
N THR A 228 8.58 -2.18 -17.11
CA THR A 228 8.98 -1.13 -18.06
C THR A 228 9.46 -1.66 -19.40
N THR A 229 9.86 -2.94 -19.51
CA THR A 229 10.36 -3.49 -20.78
C THR A 229 9.65 -4.77 -21.21
N GLN A 230 9.78 -5.86 -20.46
CA GLN A 230 9.20 -7.17 -20.75
C GLN A 230 8.61 -7.73 -19.46
N GLY A 231 7.61 -8.59 -19.55
CA GLY A 231 6.98 -9.30 -18.45
C GLY A 231 5.90 -8.50 -17.73
N ASN A 232 5.37 -9.09 -16.67
CA ASN A 232 4.05 -8.73 -16.16
C ASN A 232 4.09 -7.49 -15.28
N GLY A 233 2.97 -6.77 -15.22
CA GLY A 233 2.72 -5.82 -14.15
C GLY A 233 2.73 -6.52 -12.79
N GLY A 234 3.10 -5.77 -11.76
CA GLY A 234 3.23 -6.25 -10.38
C GLY A 234 1.88 -6.29 -9.64
N SER A 235 1.94 -6.12 -8.33
CA SER A 235 0.76 -6.19 -7.47
C SER A 235 0.67 -5.03 -6.51
N VAL A 236 -0.53 -4.47 -6.37
CA VAL A 236 -0.85 -3.43 -5.41
C VAL A 236 -2.01 -3.91 -4.55
N TYR A 237 -1.84 -3.88 -3.23
CA TYR A 237 -2.88 -4.20 -2.25
C TYR A 237 -3.07 -3.02 -1.31
N VAL A 238 -4.25 -2.42 -1.31
CA VAL A 238 -4.63 -1.30 -0.45
C VAL A 238 -5.85 -1.72 0.37
N MET A 239 -5.65 -1.99 1.65
CA MET A 239 -6.68 -2.59 2.50
C MET A 239 -6.88 -1.77 3.77
N SER A 240 -8.14 -1.63 4.19
CA SER A 240 -8.45 -0.94 5.44
C SER A 240 -9.50 -1.65 6.29
N GLN A 241 -9.53 -1.34 7.58
CA GLN A 241 -10.58 -1.79 8.49
C GLN A 241 -11.84 -0.92 8.45
N HIS A 242 -11.72 0.37 8.12
CA HIS A 242 -12.85 1.32 8.18
C HIS A 242 -13.06 2.08 6.90
N THR A 243 -12.01 2.65 6.31
CA THR A 243 -12.18 3.46 5.11
C THR A 243 -10.97 3.39 4.21
N THR A 244 -11.20 3.02 2.96
CA THR A 244 -10.24 3.18 1.87
C THR A 244 -10.74 4.28 0.95
N THR A 245 -9.97 5.36 0.80
CA THR A 245 -10.25 6.45 -0.14
C THR A 245 -9.19 6.46 -1.23
N VAL A 246 -9.63 6.35 -2.48
CA VAL A 246 -8.76 6.35 -3.67
C VAL A 246 -9.05 7.59 -4.49
N ASN A 247 -8.12 8.55 -4.51
CA ASN A 247 -8.13 9.71 -5.41
C ASN A 247 -6.88 9.76 -6.32
N GLY A 248 -5.87 8.94 -6.02
CA GLY A 248 -4.59 8.92 -6.72
C GLY A 248 -4.56 7.99 -7.94
N THR A 249 -3.36 7.83 -8.50
CA THR A 249 -3.09 6.94 -9.62
C THR A 249 -2.45 5.64 -9.15
N ILE A 250 -2.92 4.50 -9.65
CA ILE A 250 -2.33 3.18 -9.44
C ILE A 250 -2.04 2.55 -10.79
N ASN A 251 -0.75 2.35 -11.09
CA ASN A 251 -0.28 1.70 -12.32
C ASN A 251 0.28 0.32 -11.99
N SER A 252 -0.19 -0.70 -12.72
CA SER A 252 0.40 -2.03 -12.72
C SER A 252 0.40 -2.59 -14.14
N GLN A 253 1.09 -1.89 -15.03
CA GLN A 253 1.08 -2.21 -16.46
C GLN A 253 2.09 -3.30 -16.82
N GLY A 254 1.77 -4.12 -17.82
CA GLY A 254 2.70 -5.06 -18.44
C GLY A 254 3.73 -4.36 -19.32
N GLY A 255 4.87 -5.01 -19.56
CA GLY A 255 5.97 -4.46 -20.36
C GLY A 255 5.63 -4.22 -21.82
N VAL A 256 6.24 -3.19 -22.42
CA VAL A 256 6.01 -2.77 -23.81
C VAL A 256 6.44 -3.82 -24.86
N LYS A 257 7.40 -4.67 -24.54
CA LYS A 257 7.87 -5.77 -25.41
C LYS A 257 7.06 -7.06 -25.22
N GLY A 258 6.29 -7.16 -24.16
CA GLY A 258 5.52 -8.36 -23.80
C GLY A 258 5.20 -8.40 -22.32
N GLY A 259 4.17 -9.17 -21.95
CA GLY A 259 3.74 -9.36 -20.57
C GLY A 259 2.31 -8.87 -20.33
N ASN A 260 1.67 -9.48 -19.34
CA ASN A 260 0.31 -9.16 -18.94
C ASN A 260 0.29 -7.93 -18.03
N GLY A 261 -0.86 -7.27 -17.95
CA GLY A 261 -1.13 -6.35 -16.87
C GLY A 261 -1.12 -7.05 -15.51
N GLY A 262 -0.90 -6.27 -14.45
CA GLY A 262 -0.81 -6.75 -13.08
C GLY A 262 -2.16 -6.78 -12.35
N VAL A 263 -2.07 -6.89 -11.03
CA VAL A 263 -3.24 -6.94 -10.14
C VAL A 263 -3.24 -5.72 -9.22
N VAL A 264 -4.40 -5.08 -9.11
CA VAL A 264 -4.64 -4.04 -8.12
C VAL A 264 -5.83 -4.47 -7.28
N GLU A 265 -5.70 -4.39 -5.97
CA GLU A 265 -6.81 -4.57 -5.04
C GLU A 265 -6.92 -3.33 -4.15
N THR A 266 -8.12 -2.76 -4.10
CA THR A 266 -8.50 -1.71 -3.16
C THR A 266 -9.70 -2.20 -2.37
N SER A 267 -9.53 -2.47 -1.09
CA SER A 267 -10.55 -3.13 -0.24
C SER A 267 -10.74 -2.40 1.07
N SER A 268 -11.91 -2.57 1.70
CA SER A 268 -12.17 -2.07 3.04
C SER A 268 -13.19 -2.94 3.75
N HIS A 269 -12.93 -3.34 4.99
CA HIS A 269 -13.96 -3.96 5.81
C HIS A 269 -15.10 -2.99 6.16
N GLY A 270 -14.93 -1.69 5.94
CA GLY A 270 -15.98 -0.67 6.10
C GLY A 270 -16.38 -0.04 4.76
N THR A 271 -15.96 1.21 4.56
CA THR A 271 -16.35 2.06 3.43
C THR A 271 -15.26 2.14 2.37
N MET A 272 -15.66 1.99 1.09
CA MET A 272 -14.84 2.33 -0.06
C MET A 272 -15.29 3.66 -0.66
N ILE A 273 -14.35 4.57 -0.89
CA ILE A 273 -14.59 5.85 -1.55
C ILE A 273 -13.71 5.97 -2.79
N LEU A 274 -14.32 6.04 -3.97
CA LEU A 274 -13.64 6.34 -5.22
C LEU A 274 -13.82 7.81 -5.57
N GLY A 275 -12.74 8.57 -5.48
CA GLY A 275 -12.72 9.96 -5.90
C GLY A 275 -12.69 10.11 -7.42
N GLN A 276 -13.21 11.23 -7.92
CA GLN A 276 -13.27 11.54 -9.36
C GLN A 276 -11.91 11.56 -10.05
N THR A 277 -10.81 11.78 -9.31
CA THR A 277 -9.45 11.80 -9.86
C THR A 277 -8.76 10.44 -9.83
N ALA A 278 -9.41 9.40 -9.28
CA ALA A 278 -8.85 8.06 -9.24
C ALA A 278 -8.55 7.54 -10.65
N ASN A 279 -7.37 6.97 -10.84
CA ASN A 279 -6.97 6.35 -12.11
C ASN A 279 -6.28 5.02 -11.83
N ILE A 280 -6.88 3.93 -12.28
CA ILE A 280 -6.32 2.59 -12.14
C ILE A 280 -6.01 2.06 -13.53
N ASN A 281 -4.75 1.78 -13.80
CA ASN A 281 -4.27 1.27 -15.07
C ASN A 281 -3.55 -0.07 -14.89
N VAL A 282 -4.21 -1.14 -15.33
CA VAL A 282 -3.69 -2.50 -15.30
C VAL A 282 -3.50 -3.05 -16.72
N SER A 283 -3.24 -2.21 -17.70
CA SER A 283 -3.13 -2.65 -19.10
C SER A 283 -1.87 -3.47 -19.39
N ALA A 284 -2.01 -4.46 -20.27
CA ALA A 284 -0.85 -4.97 -21.01
C ALA A 284 -0.49 -3.96 -22.10
N GLN A 285 0.78 -3.56 -22.18
CA GLN A 285 1.24 -2.61 -23.20
C GLN A 285 1.58 -3.29 -24.53
N SER A 286 1.81 -4.60 -24.51
CA SER A 286 2.03 -5.41 -25.71
C SER A 286 0.73 -6.01 -26.21
N ASN A 287 0.56 -6.06 -27.53
CA ASN A 287 -0.59 -6.70 -28.18
C ASN A 287 -0.67 -8.23 -27.93
N GLN A 288 0.37 -8.84 -27.36
CA GLN A 288 0.41 -10.25 -26.98
C GLN A 288 0.02 -10.48 -25.51
N GLY A 289 -0.04 -9.42 -24.70
CA GLY A 289 -0.37 -9.50 -23.29
C GLY A 289 -1.86 -9.38 -23.04
N THR A 290 -2.32 -10.01 -21.97
CA THR A 290 -3.68 -9.83 -21.46
C THR A 290 -3.69 -8.70 -20.44
N ASN A 291 -4.70 -7.83 -20.51
CA ASN A 291 -4.89 -6.82 -19.48
C ASN A 291 -5.10 -7.47 -18.11
N GLY A 292 -4.64 -6.78 -17.07
CA GLY A 292 -4.74 -7.19 -15.69
C GLY A 292 -6.13 -6.96 -15.11
N THR A 293 -6.21 -7.00 -13.79
CA THR A 293 -7.48 -6.88 -13.05
C THR A 293 -7.37 -5.89 -11.90
N TRP A 294 -8.42 -5.09 -11.73
CA TRP A 294 -8.65 -4.32 -10.52
C TRP A 294 -9.80 -4.96 -9.72
N VAL A 295 -9.54 -5.26 -8.45
CA VAL A 295 -10.51 -5.80 -7.50
C VAL A 295 -10.89 -4.71 -6.49
N LEU A 296 -12.19 -4.53 -6.31
CA LEU A 296 -12.76 -3.82 -5.18
C LEU A 296 -13.49 -4.83 -4.31
N ASP A 297 -13.08 -4.94 -3.04
CA ASP A 297 -13.72 -5.86 -2.09
C ASP A 297 -14.17 -5.17 -0.79
N PRO A 298 -15.15 -4.24 -0.83
CA PRO A 298 -15.70 -3.65 0.38
C PRO A 298 -16.84 -4.47 1.00
N TYR A 299 -17.25 -4.10 2.22
CA TYR A 299 -18.43 -4.69 2.86
C TYR A 299 -19.74 -4.45 2.07
N ASN A 300 -20.00 -3.21 1.65
CA ASN A 300 -21.08 -2.87 0.72
C ASN A 300 -20.53 -1.86 -0.30
N LEU A 301 -21.15 -1.81 -1.47
CA LEU A 301 -20.78 -0.84 -2.50
C LEU A 301 -22.00 -0.28 -3.19
N THR A 302 -22.12 1.05 -3.18
CA THR A 302 -23.06 1.79 -4.02
C THR A 302 -22.26 2.51 -5.09
N ILE A 303 -22.60 2.26 -6.35
CA ILE A 303 -21.97 2.88 -7.51
C ILE A 303 -22.79 4.09 -7.90
N ASP A 304 -22.29 5.26 -7.51
CA ASP A 304 -22.77 6.56 -7.94
C ASP A 304 -22.14 6.97 -9.29
N ALA A 305 -22.50 8.16 -9.79
CA ALA A 305 -21.98 8.67 -11.07
C ALA A 305 -20.44 8.84 -11.06
N SER A 306 -19.86 9.24 -9.92
CA SER A 306 -18.41 9.44 -9.79
C SER A 306 -17.66 8.11 -9.87
N SER A 307 -18.10 7.13 -9.09
CA SER A 307 -17.53 5.78 -9.04
C SER A 307 -17.68 5.07 -10.39
N ALA A 308 -18.83 5.24 -11.05
CA ALA A 308 -19.06 4.69 -12.38
C ALA A 308 -18.10 5.24 -13.44
N ALA A 309 -17.76 6.53 -13.39
CA ALA A 309 -16.79 7.12 -14.30
C ALA A 309 -15.39 6.51 -14.12
N VAL A 310 -14.96 6.29 -12.87
CA VAL A 310 -13.69 5.63 -12.55
C VAL A 310 -13.69 4.18 -13.03
N ILE A 311 -14.73 3.41 -12.75
CA ILE A 311 -14.88 2.02 -13.19
C ILE A 311 -14.89 1.93 -14.72
N SER A 312 -15.60 2.83 -15.39
CA SER A 312 -15.63 2.93 -16.86
C SER A 312 -14.24 3.12 -17.45
N GLN A 313 -13.44 4.02 -16.85
CA GLN A 313 -12.06 4.25 -17.28
C GLN A 313 -11.17 3.03 -17.01
N ALA A 314 -11.30 2.40 -15.85
CA ALA A 314 -10.54 1.19 -15.52
C ALA A 314 -10.85 0.04 -16.49
N LEU A 315 -12.12 -0.13 -16.87
CA LEU A 315 -12.56 -1.12 -17.86
C LEU A 315 -11.94 -0.93 -19.25
N ASN A 316 -11.47 0.27 -19.60
CA ASN A 316 -10.72 0.50 -20.83
C ASN A 316 -9.28 -0.05 -20.77
N THR A 317 -8.75 -0.28 -19.55
CA THR A 317 -7.38 -0.74 -19.32
C THR A 317 -7.29 -2.16 -18.77
N GLY A 318 -8.39 -2.76 -18.30
CA GLY A 318 -8.45 -4.16 -17.89
C GLY A 318 -9.78 -4.57 -17.28
N SER A 319 -9.80 -5.76 -16.69
CA SER A 319 -11.01 -6.28 -16.05
C SER A 319 -11.21 -5.66 -14.67
N VAL A 320 -12.47 -5.53 -14.26
CA VAL A 320 -12.84 -4.99 -12.94
C VAL A 320 -13.70 -6.04 -12.23
N THR A 321 -13.36 -6.33 -10.98
CA THR A 321 -14.15 -7.19 -10.10
C THR A 321 -14.64 -6.35 -8.93
N LEU A 322 -15.96 -6.23 -8.80
CA LEU A 322 -16.62 -5.69 -7.62
C LEU A 322 -17.12 -6.89 -6.81
N ALA A 323 -16.45 -7.21 -5.72
CA ALA A 323 -16.86 -8.22 -4.76
C ALA A 323 -17.35 -7.51 -3.50
N VAL A 324 -18.50 -7.90 -2.96
CA VAL A 324 -18.98 -7.36 -1.68
C VAL A 324 -19.37 -8.48 -0.75
N ASN A 325 -18.97 -8.35 0.51
CA ASN A 325 -19.03 -9.44 1.47
C ASN A 325 -20.06 -9.16 2.58
N SER A 326 -20.65 -10.24 3.10
CA SER A 326 -21.62 -10.20 4.20
C SER A 326 -21.01 -9.89 5.57
N THR A 327 -19.68 -9.78 5.67
CA THR A 327 -18.96 -9.47 6.91
C THR A 327 -18.17 -8.18 6.75
N GLY A 328 -18.45 -7.19 7.60
CA GLY A 328 -17.76 -5.90 7.60
C GLY A 328 -17.56 -5.34 9.00
N CYS A 329 -16.61 -4.43 9.16
CA CYS A 329 -16.25 -3.80 10.42
C CYS A 329 -16.47 -2.28 10.36
N SER A 330 -17.40 -1.79 11.18
CA SER A 330 -17.70 -0.36 11.27
C SER A 330 -16.69 0.39 12.15
N SER A 331 -16.06 -0.31 13.10
CA SER A 331 -14.97 0.19 13.95
C SER A 331 -14.09 -0.95 14.48
N VAL A 332 -12.91 -0.65 15.04
CA VAL A 332 -11.97 -1.68 15.55
C VAL A 332 -12.68 -2.49 16.64
N GLY A 333 -12.78 -3.81 16.43
CA GLY A 333 -13.44 -4.72 17.38
C GLY A 333 -14.97 -4.75 17.28
N VAL A 334 -15.58 -4.01 16.35
CA VAL A 334 -17.02 -4.03 16.08
C VAL A 334 -17.27 -4.39 14.63
N CYS A 335 -17.46 -5.68 14.39
CA CYS A 335 -17.83 -6.21 13.08
C CYS A 335 -19.28 -6.66 13.09
N THR A 336 -20.01 -6.29 12.04
CA THR A 336 -21.40 -6.65 11.82
C THR A 336 -21.48 -7.58 10.63
N THR A 337 -22.25 -8.65 10.77
CA THR A 337 -22.76 -9.39 9.61
C THR A 337 -23.92 -8.60 9.02
N GLY A 338 -23.88 -8.30 7.74
CA GLY A 338 -25.04 -7.78 7.03
C GLY A 338 -25.10 -8.35 5.63
N ALA A 339 -25.87 -7.69 4.76
CA ALA A 339 -26.28 -8.33 3.52
C ALA A 339 -25.13 -8.50 2.52
N GLY A 340 -24.16 -7.58 2.45
CA GLY A 340 -23.15 -7.60 1.39
C GLY A 340 -23.79 -7.26 0.03
N ASN A 341 -24.40 -6.08 -0.06
CA ASN A 341 -25.14 -5.63 -1.23
C ASN A 341 -24.27 -4.79 -2.17
N LEU A 342 -24.48 -4.98 -3.46
CA LEU A 342 -23.89 -4.20 -4.55
C LEU A 342 -25.01 -3.49 -5.31
N ILE A 343 -24.99 -2.16 -5.30
CA ILE A 343 -26.06 -1.32 -5.86
C ILE A 343 -25.47 -0.41 -6.94
N ILE A 344 -26.11 -0.34 -8.10
CA ILE A 344 -25.88 0.71 -9.10
C ILE A 344 -27.05 1.69 -9.02
N ASP A 345 -26.75 2.97 -8.81
CA ASP A 345 -27.78 4.01 -8.64
C ASP A 345 -28.54 4.33 -9.93
N SER A 346 -29.72 4.94 -9.78
CA SER A 346 -30.54 5.37 -10.92
C SER A 346 -29.86 6.51 -11.68
N GLY A 347 -29.93 6.48 -13.01
CA GLY A 347 -29.27 7.47 -13.87
C GLY A 347 -27.75 7.31 -13.98
N VAL A 348 -27.17 6.27 -13.38
CA VAL A 348 -25.75 5.95 -13.47
C VAL A 348 -25.47 5.06 -14.69
N THR A 349 -24.39 5.36 -15.39
CA THR A 349 -23.91 4.57 -16.54
C THR A 349 -22.47 4.12 -16.32
N ILE A 350 -22.25 2.80 -16.36
CA ILE A 350 -20.93 2.20 -16.52
C ILE A 350 -20.72 1.94 -18.01
N GLN A 351 -19.75 2.61 -18.62
CA GLN A 351 -19.53 2.58 -20.06
C GLN A 351 -18.09 2.19 -20.40
N LYS A 352 -17.90 0.99 -20.97
CA LYS A 352 -16.64 0.67 -21.66
C LYS A 352 -16.68 1.21 -23.08
N THR A 353 -15.61 1.90 -23.51
CA THR A 353 -15.55 2.58 -24.83
C THR A 353 -14.37 2.16 -25.69
N SER A 354 -13.32 1.58 -25.11
CA SER A 354 -12.07 1.30 -25.82
C SER A 354 -11.27 0.16 -25.19
N GLY A 355 -10.12 -0.15 -25.79
CA GLY A 355 -9.21 -1.20 -25.34
C GLY A 355 -9.69 -2.60 -25.69
N SER A 356 -8.91 -3.60 -25.28
CA SER A 356 -9.23 -5.03 -25.49
C SER A 356 -10.47 -5.46 -24.71
N LEU A 357 -11.01 -6.64 -25.04
CA LEU A 357 -12.10 -7.28 -24.29
C LEU A 357 -11.79 -7.27 -22.79
N SER A 358 -12.74 -6.89 -21.96
CA SER A 358 -12.60 -6.85 -20.50
C SER A 358 -13.83 -7.45 -19.84
N THR A 359 -13.68 -7.93 -18.62
CA THR A 359 -14.81 -8.47 -17.84
C THR A 359 -15.11 -7.55 -16.67
N LEU A 360 -16.38 -7.22 -16.49
CA LEU A 360 -16.92 -6.66 -15.25
C LEU A 360 -17.55 -7.80 -14.45
N ASN A 361 -16.90 -8.20 -13.36
CA ASN A 361 -17.44 -9.18 -12.42
C ASN A 361 -18.16 -8.44 -11.29
N LEU A 362 -19.40 -8.83 -11.01
CA LEU A 362 -20.28 -8.26 -10.00
C LEU A 362 -20.65 -9.39 -9.06
N ILE A 363 -19.96 -9.47 -7.92
CA ILE A 363 -20.08 -10.55 -6.96
C ILE A 363 -20.63 -9.95 -5.66
N ALA A 364 -21.75 -10.48 -5.17
CA ALA A 364 -22.37 -10.01 -3.94
C ALA A 364 -22.84 -11.18 -3.07
N ASP A 365 -22.41 -11.23 -1.81
CA ASP A 365 -22.99 -12.20 -0.85
C ASP A 365 -24.50 -12.00 -0.68
N GLY A 366 -24.98 -10.76 -0.82
CA GLY A 366 -26.38 -10.38 -0.73
C GLY A 366 -27.01 -10.15 -2.09
N SER A 367 -27.59 -8.97 -2.26
CA SER A 367 -28.26 -8.57 -3.49
C SER A 367 -27.34 -7.78 -4.41
N PHE A 368 -27.38 -8.11 -5.69
CA PHE A 368 -27.01 -7.18 -6.76
C PHE A 368 -28.26 -6.45 -7.24
N ILE A 369 -28.27 -5.12 -7.14
CA ILE A 369 -29.39 -4.26 -7.54
C ILE A 369 -28.91 -3.30 -8.62
N ASN A 370 -29.43 -3.44 -9.84
CA ASN A 370 -29.16 -2.53 -10.94
C ASN A 370 -30.33 -1.57 -11.17
N ASN A 371 -30.11 -0.27 -10.96
CA ASN A 371 -31.02 0.82 -11.35
C ASN A 371 -30.50 1.62 -12.56
N GLY A 372 -29.32 1.28 -13.07
CA GLY A 372 -28.59 2.05 -14.08
C GLY A 372 -28.34 1.28 -15.37
N ILE A 373 -27.35 1.75 -16.12
CA ILE A 373 -26.97 1.21 -17.43
C ILE A 373 -25.54 0.67 -17.35
N ILE A 374 -25.33 -0.56 -17.82
CA ILE A 374 -24.00 -1.12 -18.11
C ILE A 374 -23.91 -1.28 -19.62
N ASN A 375 -22.91 -0.68 -20.26
CA ASN A 375 -22.79 -0.69 -21.73
C ASN A 375 -21.35 -0.87 -22.21
N GLY A 376 -21.16 -1.70 -23.23
CA GLY A 376 -19.88 -1.87 -23.92
C GLY A 376 -19.85 -3.06 -24.88
N THR A 377 -19.50 -2.82 -26.14
CA THR A 377 -19.43 -3.86 -27.18
C THR A 377 -18.23 -4.82 -27.02
N LEU A 378 -17.21 -4.42 -26.25
CA LEU A 378 -16.06 -5.24 -25.87
C LEU A 378 -16.06 -5.52 -24.36
N LEU A 379 -17.25 -5.66 -23.77
CA LEU A 379 -17.42 -5.93 -22.35
C LEU A 379 -18.11 -7.27 -22.14
N ASN A 380 -17.53 -8.14 -21.32
CA ASN A 380 -18.27 -9.25 -20.72
C ASN A 380 -18.76 -8.80 -19.33
N VAL A 381 -19.98 -9.19 -18.97
CA VAL A 381 -20.56 -8.94 -17.65
C VAL A 381 -20.88 -10.27 -16.99
N SER A 382 -20.34 -10.49 -15.80
CA SER A 382 -20.61 -11.67 -14.97
C SER A 382 -21.21 -11.23 -13.65
N ILE A 383 -22.39 -11.75 -13.32
CA ILE A 383 -23.12 -11.42 -12.11
C ILE A 383 -23.31 -12.69 -11.30
N GLN A 384 -22.84 -12.65 -10.06
CA GLN A 384 -23.05 -13.71 -9.07
C GLN A 384 -23.54 -13.06 -7.77
N ALA A 385 -24.78 -13.32 -7.40
CA ALA A 385 -25.32 -12.80 -6.15
C ALA A 385 -26.27 -13.79 -5.47
N ALA A 386 -26.59 -13.61 -4.19
CA ALA A 386 -27.72 -14.33 -3.63
C ALA A 386 -29.00 -13.96 -4.38
N GLN A 387 -29.27 -12.66 -4.53
CA GLN A 387 -30.41 -12.15 -5.30
C GLN A 387 -29.95 -11.16 -6.38
N VAL A 388 -30.57 -11.21 -7.56
CA VAL A 388 -30.31 -10.27 -8.66
C VAL A 388 -31.59 -9.51 -8.98
N LEU A 389 -31.57 -8.19 -8.84
CA LEU A 389 -32.68 -7.30 -9.16
C LEU A 389 -32.26 -6.34 -10.29
N LEU A 390 -32.98 -6.42 -11.41
CA LEU A 390 -32.87 -5.46 -12.52
C LEU A 390 -34.14 -4.61 -12.51
N ASN A 391 -34.05 -3.39 -11.97
CA ASN A 391 -35.21 -2.53 -11.80
C ASN A 391 -35.65 -1.89 -13.12
N SER A 392 -36.88 -1.35 -13.14
CA SER A 392 -37.44 -0.69 -14.34
C SER A 392 -36.50 0.41 -14.84
N GLY A 393 -36.20 0.39 -16.14
CA GLY A 393 -35.26 1.32 -16.78
C GLY A 393 -33.79 0.90 -16.73
N SER A 394 -33.42 -0.16 -16.00
CA SER A 394 -32.06 -0.69 -16.02
C SER A 394 -31.73 -1.41 -17.33
N GLN A 395 -30.47 -1.36 -17.75
CA GLN A 395 -29.99 -1.99 -18.98
C GLN A 395 -28.60 -2.61 -18.81
N ILE A 396 -28.36 -3.74 -19.49
CA ILE A 396 -27.04 -4.37 -19.62
C ILE A 396 -26.82 -4.72 -21.09
N ASN A 397 -26.02 -3.92 -21.78
CA ASN A 397 -25.68 -4.07 -23.19
C ASN A 397 -24.19 -4.44 -23.31
N ALA A 398 -23.89 -5.72 -23.49
CA ALA A 398 -22.54 -6.26 -23.40
C ALA A 398 -22.27 -7.30 -24.49
N ASN A 399 -20.99 -7.61 -24.76
CA ASN A 399 -20.58 -8.71 -25.63
C ASN A 399 -21.11 -10.06 -25.13
N GLN A 400 -21.07 -10.26 -23.81
CA GLN A 400 -21.65 -11.42 -23.14
C GLN A 400 -22.19 -11.00 -21.78
N VAL A 401 -23.33 -11.58 -21.37
CA VAL A 401 -23.88 -11.44 -20.02
C VAL A 401 -24.10 -12.83 -19.44
N SER A 402 -23.62 -13.05 -18.22
CA SER A 402 -23.89 -14.25 -17.43
C SER A 402 -24.42 -13.86 -16.05
N VAL A 403 -25.45 -14.54 -15.58
CA VAL A 403 -26.12 -14.25 -14.31
C VAL A 403 -26.33 -15.55 -13.56
N THR A 404 -25.83 -15.59 -12.33
CA THR A 404 -26.04 -16.70 -11.39
C THR A 404 -26.62 -16.14 -10.10
N SER A 405 -27.77 -16.70 -9.69
CA SER A 405 -28.38 -16.43 -8.40
C SER A 405 -28.34 -17.69 -7.55
N SER A 406 -27.91 -17.59 -6.30
CA SER A 406 -27.79 -18.73 -5.37
C SER A 406 -28.94 -18.84 -4.36
N GLN A 407 -29.99 -18.01 -4.48
CA GLN A 407 -31.24 -18.23 -3.74
C GLN A 407 -31.92 -19.51 -4.26
N GLY A 408 -31.81 -20.59 -3.50
CA GLY A 408 -32.71 -21.72 -3.63
C GLY A 408 -34.10 -21.28 -3.19
N GLU A 409 -35.05 -21.18 -4.13
CA GLU A 409 -36.48 -21.21 -3.79
C GLU A 409 -36.80 -22.56 -3.15
N TRP A 410 -37.51 -22.58 -2.02
CA TRP A 410 -38.73 -23.37 -1.79
C TRP A 410 -39.41 -22.88 -0.50
N THR A 411 -40.31 -21.89 -0.61
CA THR A 411 -41.76 -21.92 -0.29
C THR A 411 -42.34 -20.52 -0.28
#